data_AF-A0A4S2UEH0-F1
#
_entry.id   AF-A0A4S2UEH0-F1
#
_cell.length_a   1.000
_cell.length_b   1.000
_cell.length_c   1.000
_cell.angle_alpha   90.00
_cell.angle_beta   90.00
_cell.angle_gamma   90.00
#
_symmetry.space_group_name_H-M   'P 1'
#
loop_
_entity.id
_entity.type
_entity.pdbx_description
1 polymer ?
#
loop_
_entity_poly.entity_id
_entity_poly.type
_entity_poly.pdbx_seq_one_letter_code
_entity_poly.pdbx_strand_id
1 'polypeptide(L)'
;MEPREFWERHTVLAQAFLANDEEMRQAQEVLDEAQAARSRTLAAFAVTVGDDGAIAELLGLNEREVRLARRTVGRNDARSVAESLLSNPPQPQPEPAGGPPPSLDGLPHPREELPLPAADPPHQTPVPPQMTPSVPHAPMEAAAWTPSMDSVLLWSWESGVDLQTVASELGVSVRALLIRVQALADDGMLTLATPVTEVGRNGRHRRQHDETSAVLFGPATVPGYMQY
;
A
#
# COMPACT_ATOMS: atom_id res chain seq x y z
N MET A 1 23.40 35.47 16.57
CA MET A 1 23.96 34.22 16.02
C MET A 1 25.03 34.64 15.04
N GLU A 2 26.26 34.18 15.24
CA GLU A 2 27.34 34.52 14.31
C GLU A 2 27.04 33.89 12.94
N PRO A 3 27.29 34.58 11.82
CA PRO A 3 26.98 34.04 10.48
C PRO A 3 27.68 32.71 10.21
N ARG A 4 28.84 32.43 10.84
CA ARG A 4 29.53 31.14 10.73
C ARG A 4 28.76 29.98 11.37
N GLU A 5 28.21 30.17 12.57
CA GLU A 5 27.44 29.14 13.29
C GLU A 5 26.15 28.78 12.53
N PHE A 6 25.53 29.75 11.86
CA PHE A 6 24.38 29.52 11.00
C PHE A 6 24.73 28.59 9.83
N TRP A 7 25.86 28.82 9.14
CA TRP A 7 26.31 27.98 8.02
C TRP A 7 26.70 26.57 8.46
N GLU A 8 27.35 26.42 9.61
CA GLU A 8 27.71 25.10 10.16
C GLU A 8 26.47 24.25 10.46
N ARG A 9 25.43 24.85 11.09
CA ARG A 9 24.16 24.16 11.34
C ARG A 9 23.47 23.73 10.05
N HIS A 10 23.41 24.59 9.04
CA HIS A 10 22.82 24.23 7.74
C HIS A 10 23.62 23.13 7.04
N THR A 11 24.95 23.13 7.17
CA THR A 11 25.79 22.07 6.60
C THR A 11 25.50 20.73 7.24
N VAL A 12 25.37 20.67 8.57
CA VAL A 12 25.01 19.44 9.30
C VAL A 12 23.61 18.95 8.88
N LEU A 13 22.64 19.84 8.76
CA LEU A 13 21.29 19.48 8.31
C LEU A 13 21.30 18.95 6.85
N ALA A 14 22.05 19.59 5.96
CA ALA A 14 22.20 19.13 4.59
C ALA A 14 22.86 17.74 4.51
N GLN A 15 23.89 17.50 5.32
CA GLN A 15 24.55 16.20 5.39
C GLN A 15 23.63 15.11 5.95
N ALA A 16 22.89 15.40 7.01
CA ALA A 16 21.92 14.46 7.57
C ALA A 16 20.80 14.12 6.57
N PHE A 17 20.30 15.13 5.84
CA PHE A 17 19.32 14.90 4.78
C PHE A 17 19.87 13.99 3.67
N LEU A 18 21.08 14.27 3.17
CA LEU A 18 21.71 13.46 2.12
C LEU A 18 21.97 12.02 2.57
N ALA A 19 22.36 11.82 3.83
CA ALA A 19 22.54 10.48 4.38
C ALA A 19 21.21 9.71 4.43
N ASN A 20 20.13 10.34 4.89
CA ASN A 20 18.81 9.72 4.94
C ASN A 20 18.23 9.44 3.54
N ASP A 21 18.48 10.31 2.56
CA ASP A 21 18.07 10.10 1.17
C ASP A 21 18.80 8.90 0.54
N GLU A 22 20.09 8.74 0.83
CA GLU A 22 20.88 7.59 0.40
C GLU A 22 20.40 6.29 1.06
N GLU A 23 20.04 6.31 2.34
CA GLU A 23 19.43 5.15 3.03
C GLU A 23 18.07 4.78 2.42
N MET A 24 17.22 5.77 2.09
CA MET A 24 15.94 5.53 1.40
C MET A 24 16.16 4.91 0.01
N ARG A 25 17.14 5.42 -0.74
CA ARG A 25 17.51 4.89 -2.06
C ARG A 25 17.95 3.43 -1.96
N GLN A 26 18.80 3.09 -0.99
CA GLN A 26 19.26 1.72 -0.75
C GLN A 26 18.10 0.81 -0.33
N ALA A 27 17.22 1.27 0.55
CA ALA A 27 16.04 0.51 0.96
C ALA A 27 15.11 0.21 -0.23
N GLN A 28 14.93 1.18 -1.13
CA GLN A 28 14.15 0.99 -2.36
C GLN A 28 14.79 -0.06 -3.27
N GLU A 29 16.12 -0.01 -3.47
CA GLU A 29 16.84 -1.03 -4.26
C GLU A 29 16.65 -2.43 -3.69
N VAL A 30 16.70 -2.58 -2.36
CA VAL A 30 16.46 -3.88 -1.68
C VAL A 30 15.02 -4.35 -1.89
N LEU A 31 14.05 -3.45 -1.78
CA LEU A 31 12.64 -3.77 -2.03
C LEU A 31 12.42 -4.21 -3.48
N ASP A 32 13.00 -3.50 -4.44
CA ASP A 32 12.87 -3.80 -5.87
C ASP A 32 13.49 -5.17 -6.20
N GLU A 33 14.67 -5.48 -5.66
CA GLU A 33 15.29 -6.80 -5.81
C GLU A 33 14.43 -7.90 -5.15
N ALA A 34 13.88 -7.64 -3.96
CA ALA A 34 13.00 -8.59 -3.28
C ALA A 34 11.71 -8.85 -4.09
N GLN A 35 11.13 -7.80 -4.70
CA GLN A 35 9.97 -7.92 -5.59
C GLN A 35 10.33 -8.70 -6.86
N ALA A 36 11.49 -8.44 -7.46
CA ALA A 36 11.99 -9.17 -8.63
C ALA A 36 12.26 -10.65 -8.29
N ALA A 37 12.84 -10.94 -7.13
CA ALA A 37 13.04 -12.29 -6.63
C ALA A 37 11.70 -13.02 -6.42
N ARG A 38 10.72 -12.38 -5.78
CA ARG A 38 9.35 -12.92 -5.63
C ARG A 38 8.72 -13.22 -7.00
N SER A 39 8.85 -12.31 -7.95
CA SER A 39 8.31 -12.47 -9.31
C SER A 39 8.94 -13.67 -10.04
N ARG A 40 10.28 -13.83 -9.94
CA ARG A 40 11.01 -14.99 -10.48
C ARG A 40 10.54 -16.31 -9.86
N THR A 41 10.36 -16.36 -8.55
CA THR A 41 9.86 -17.57 -7.86
C THR A 41 8.43 -17.90 -8.24
N LEU A 42 7.55 -16.90 -8.35
CA LEU A 42 6.17 -17.10 -8.80
C LEU A 42 6.12 -17.60 -10.25
N ALA A 43 6.93 -17.01 -11.14
CA ALA A 43 7.04 -17.46 -12.52
C ALA A 43 7.59 -18.89 -12.62
N ALA A 44 8.58 -19.24 -11.80
CA ALA A 44 9.13 -20.59 -11.70
C ALA A 44 8.04 -21.59 -11.31
N PHE A 45 7.25 -21.28 -10.27
CA PHE A 45 6.12 -22.11 -9.85
C PHE A 45 5.04 -22.24 -10.94
N ALA A 46 4.72 -21.14 -11.62
CA ALA A 46 3.78 -21.13 -12.74
C ALA A 46 4.22 -21.99 -13.92
N VAL A 47 5.51 -22.03 -14.23
CA VAL A 47 6.04 -22.84 -15.33
C VAL A 47 6.15 -24.31 -14.96
N THR A 48 6.41 -24.65 -13.69
CA THR A 48 6.50 -26.05 -13.25
C THR A 48 5.13 -26.71 -13.16
N VAL A 49 4.11 -26.01 -12.64
CA VAL A 49 2.74 -26.53 -12.54
C VAL A 49 2.01 -26.44 -13.87
N GLY A 50 2.19 -25.34 -14.61
CA GLY A 50 1.57 -25.14 -15.92
C GLY A 50 0.13 -24.61 -15.92
N ASP A 51 -0.44 -24.29 -14.75
CA ASP A 51 -1.78 -23.71 -14.61
C ASP A 51 -1.71 -22.43 -13.75
N ASP A 52 -1.97 -21.28 -14.38
CA ASP A 52 -1.97 -19.97 -13.69
C ASP A 52 -3.15 -19.83 -12.73
N GLY A 53 -4.31 -20.40 -13.08
CA GLY A 53 -5.56 -20.24 -12.32
C GLY A 53 -5.49 -20.98 -11.00
N ALA A 54 -5.01 -22.23 -11.03
CA ALA A 54 -4.83 -23.03 -9.82
C ALA A 54 -3.82 -22.40 -8.84
N ILE A 55 -2.73 -21.80 -9.35
CA ILE A 55 -1.74 -21.10 -8.51
C ILE A 55 -2.30 -19.81 -7.92
N ALA A 56 -3.04 -19.06 -8.74
CA ALA A 56 -3.69 -17.83 -8.30
C ALA A 56 -4.68 -18.13 -7.17
N GLU A 57 -5.49 -19.17 -7.30
CA GLU A 57 -6.39 -19.64 -6.24
C GLU A 57 -5.61 -20.10 -5.00
N LEU A 58 -4.55 -20.90 -5.16
CA LEU A 58 -3.73 -21.41 -4.06
C LEU A 58 -3.06 -20.29 -3.23
N LEU A 59 -2.56 -19.25 -3.91
CA LEU A 59 -1.82 -18.16 -3.28
C LEU A 59 -2.71 -16.95 -2.93
N GLY A 60 -4.00 -17.00 -3.25
CA GLY A 60 -4.92 -15.86 -3.09
C GLY A 60 -4.54 -14.66 -3.96
N LEU A 61 -3.87 -14.89 -5.10
CA LEU A 61 -3.44 -13.87 -6.04
C LEU A 61 -4.41 -13.77 -7.22
N ASN A 62 -4.29 -12.70 -8.01
CA ASN A 62 -5.01 -12.61 -9.28
C ASN A 62 -4.30 -13.44 -10.37
N GLU A 63 -5.04 -14.19 -11.19
CA GLU A 63 -4.46 -14.93 -12.33
C GLU A 63 -3.66 -14.01 -13.28
N ARG A 64 -4.08 -12.74 -13.40
CA ARG A 64 -3.34 -11.73 -14.17
C ARG A 64 -1.94 -11.49 -13.62
N GLU A 65 -1.74 -11.53 -12.30
CA GLU A 65 -0.43 -11.34 -11.67
C GLU A 65 0.50 -12.51 -11.97
N VAL A 66 0.01 -13.74 -11.82
CA VAL A 66 0.77 -14.97 -12.15
C VAL A 66 1.19 -14.96 -13.62
N ARG A 67 0.25 -14.62 -14.51
CA ARG A 67 0.50 -14.50 -15.94
C ARG A 67 1.45 -13.36 -16.28
N LEU A 68 1.43 -12.25 -15.52
CA LEU A 68 2.37 -11.14 -15.69
C LEU A 68 3.77 -11.56 -15.29
N ALA A 69 3.94 -12.16 -14.10
CA ALA A 69 5.23 -12.65 -13.60
C ALA A 69 5.90 -13.60 -14.61
N ARG A 70 5.14 -14.55 -15.15
CA ARG A 70 5.66 -15.46 -16.19
C ARG A 70 6.06 -14.76 -17.48
N ARG A 71 5.33 -13.70 -17.88
CA ARG A 71 5.66 -12.92 -19.08
C ARG A 71 6.88 -12.02 -18.88
N THR A 72 7.02 -11.39 -17.71
CA THR A 72 8.15 -10.51 -17.40
C THR A 72 9.44 -11.28 -17.19
N VAL A 73 9.40 -12.42 -16.51
CA VAL A 73 10.58 -13.27 -16.26
C VAL A 73 10.94 -14.10 -17.49
N GLY A 74 9.95 -14.52 -18.27
CA GLY A 74 10.17 -15.38 -19.42
C GLY A 74 10.36 -16.86 -19.05
N ARG A 75 10.17 -17.72 -20.04
CA ARG A 75 10.05 -19.18 -19.82
C ARG A 75 11.37 -19.86 -19.46
N ASN A 76 12.48 -19.44 -20.05
CA ASN A 76 13.79 -20.07 -19.82
C ASN A 76 14.33 -19.71 -18.43
N ASP A 77 14.28 -18.43 -18.08
CA ASP A 77 14.74 -17.96 -16.77
C ASP A 77 13.90 -18.54 -15.64
N ALA A 78 12.58 -18.58 -15.80
CA ALA A 78 11.68 -19.23 -14.84
C ALA A 78 12.01 -20.73 -14.64
N ARG A 79 12.40 -21.44 -15.72
CA ARG A 79 12.84 -22.85 -15.60
C ARG A 79 14.18 -22.98 -14.88
N SER A 80 15.14 -22.11 -15.20
CA SER A 80 16.44 -22.11 -14.53
C SER A 80 16.30 -21.83 -13.03
N VAL A 81 15.45 -20.87 -12.67
CA VAL A 81 15.12 -20.58 -11.26
C VAL A 81 14.42 -21.77 -10.61
N ALA A 82 13.45 -22.40 -11.28
CA ALA A 82 12.79 -23.60 -10.76
C ALA A 82 13.79 -24.74 -10.51
N GLU A 83 14.68 -25.01 -11.47
CA GLU A 83 15.72 -26.04 -11.35
C GLU A 83 16.69 -25.74 -10.20
N SER A 84 17.11 -24.48 -10.04
CA SER A 84 17.95 -24.04 -8.93
C SER A 84 17.25 -24.24 -7.58
N LEU A 85 15.97 -23.89 -7.45
CA LEU A 85 15.21 -24.02 -6.20
C LEU A 85 14.93 -25.49 -5.86
N LEU A 86 14.71 -26.35 -6.85
CA LEU A 86 14.53 -27.78 -6.66
C LEU A 86 15.85 -28.49 -6.30
N SER A 87 16.97 -28.02 -6.84
CA SER A 87 18.30 -28.58 -6.57
C SER A 87 18.88 -28.10 -5.24
N ASN A 88 18.58 -26.86 -4.85
CA ASN A 88 18.98 -26.26 -3.59
C ASN A 88 17.74 -25.62 -2.93
N PRO A 89 16.92 -26.41 -2.21
CA PRO A 89 15.74 -25.87 -1.55
C PRO A 89 16.20 -24.83 -0.52
N PRO A 90 15.57 -23.64 -0.48
CA PRO A 90 15.89 -22.66 0.55
C PRO A 90 15.69 -23.31 1.91
N GLN A 91 16.76 -23.41 2.70
CA GLN A 91 16.61 -23.85 4.08
C GLN A 91 15.70 -22.85 4.80
N PRO A 92 14.76 -23.32 5.64
CA PRO A 92 14.01 -22.42 6.50
C PRO A 92 15.03 -21.60 7.27
N GLN A 93 15.08 -20.28 6.99
CA GLN A 93 15.95 -19.40 7.73
C GLN A 93 15.58 -19.58 9.20
N PRO A 94 16.55 -19.85 10.10
CA PRO A 94 16.26 -19.75 11.51
C PRO A 94 15.68 -18.36 11.73
N GLU A 95 14.47 -18.31 12.30
CA GLU A 95 13.97 -17.08 12.92
C GLU A 95 15.13 -16.47 13.73
N PRO A 96 15.32 -15.15 13.74
CA PRO A 96 16.39 -14.53 14.50
C PRO A 96 16.25 -14.90 15.98
N ALA A 97 16.90 -15.99 16.39
CA ALA A 97 17.08 -16.41 17.75
C ALA A 97 18.09 -15.44 18.36
N GLY A 98 17.60 -14.33 18.91
CA GLY A 98 18.50 -13.30 19.41
C GLY A 98 17.85 -12.05 19.99
N GLY A 99 16.62 -12.12 20.48
CA GLY A 99 16.07 -11.14 21.42
C GLY A 99 15.32 -11.89 22.51
N PRO A 100 15.63 -11.72 23.80
CA PRO A 100 14.76 -12.26 24.84
C PRO A 100 13.34 -11.71 24.63
N PRO A 101 12.28 -12.52 24.86
CA PRO A 101 10.93 -11.97 24.87
C PRO A 101 10.92 -10.79 25.86
N PRO A 102 10.27 -9.66 25.54
CA PRO A 102 10.05 -8.64 26.55
C PRO A 102 9.32 -9.33 27.71
N SER A 103 9.98 -9.43 28.85
CA SER A 103 9.36 -9.88 30.09
C SER A 103 8.08 -9.07 30.28
N LEU A 104 6.94 -9.75 30.27
CA LEU A 104 5.65 -9.19 30.70
C LEU A 104 5.64 -9.06 32.24
N ASP A 105 6.71 -8.56 32.84
CA ASP A 105 6.76 -8.12 34.23
C ASP A 105 6.30 -6.67 34.27
N GLY A 106 4.99 -6.48 34.23
CA GLY A 106 4.40 -5.15 34.25
C GLY A 106 2.89 -5.11 34.04
N LEU A 107 2.17 -6.21 34.27
CA LEU A 107 0.72 -6.15 34.43
C LEU A 107 0.42 -6.04 35.93
N PRO A 108 -0.05 -4.88 36.45
CA PRO A 108 -0.56 -4.80 37.80
C PRO A 108 -1.78 -5.73 37.89
N HIS A 109 -1.63 -6.81 38.66
CA HIS A 109 -2.73 -7.72 38.96
C HIS A 109 -3.83 -6.91 39.68
N PRO A 110 -5.12 -7.01 39.27
CA PRO A 110 -6.21 -6.51 40.09
C PRO A 110 -6.30 -7.41 41.33
N ARG A 111 -5.79 -6.90 42.44
CA ARG A 111 -5.92 -7.51 43.76
C ARG A 111 -7.37 -7.38 44.21
N GLU A 112 -8.14 -8.46 44.04
CA GLU A 112 -9.38 -8.68 44.80
C GLU A 112 -9.00 -8.82 46.28
N GLU A 113 -9.17 -7.74 47.04
CA GLU A 113 -9.12 -7.79 48.50
C GLU A 113 -10.33 -7.02 49.03
N LEU A 114 -11.30 -7.79 49.54
CA LEU A 114 -12.45 -7.31 50.30
C LEU A 114 -12.00 -6.43 51.47
N PRO A 115 -12.77 -5.36 51.79
CA PRO A 115 -12.80 -4.86 53.16
C PRO A 115 -14.22 -4.60 53.67
N LEU A 116 -14.51 -5.14 54.84
CA LEU A 116 -15.53 -4.72 55.81
C LEU A 116 -14.92 -4.94 57.21
N PRO A 117 -15.37 -4.24 58.27
CA PRO A 117 -15.62 -2.80 58.39
C PRO A 117 -15.02 -2.19 59.69
N ALA A 118 -15.22 -0.88 59.85
CA ALA A 118 -15.31 -0.09 61.10
C ALA A 118 -14.03 0.48 61.75
N ALA A 119 -13.86 1.81 61.68
CA ALA A 119 -14.07 2.74 62.81
C ALA A 119 -13.68 4.19 62.43
N ASP A 120 -14.63 5.11 62.56
CA ASP A 120 -14.48 6.59 62.61
C ASP A 120 -14.01 7.05 64.02
N PRO A 121 -13.76 8.36 64.32
CA PRO A 121 -13.11 9.49 63.61
C PRO A 121 -12.14 10.22 64.63
N PRO A 122 -11.97 11.56 64.72
CA PRO A 122 -11.68 12.65 63.76
C PRO A 122 -10.32 13.35 64.06
N HIS A 123 -9.81 14.24 63.18
CA HIS A 123 -9.26 15.57 63.56
C HIS A 123 -8.73 16.40 62.37
N GLN A 124 -9.38 17.54 62.15
CA GLN A 124 -8.84 18.90 61.92
C GLN A 124 -8.11 19.30 60.60
N THR A 125 -8.84 20.11 59.83
CA THR A 125 -8.47 21.30 58.99
C THR A 125 -7.15 22.03 59.33
N PRO A 126 -6.46 22.78 58.41
CA PRO A 126 -7.09 23.74 57.46
C PRO A 126 -6.47 23.92 56.04
N VAL A 127 -7.30 24.46 55.14
CA VAL A 127 -7.04 25.14 53.84
C VAL A 127 -6.49 26.58 54.15
N PRO A 128 -5.73 27.38 53.33
CA PRO A 128 -5.68 27.58 51.85
C PRO A 128 -4.24 27.90 51.29
N PRO A 129 -3.98 28.48 50.07
CA PRO A 129 -4.85 28.81 48.94
C PRO A 129 -4.43 28.23 47.56
N GLN A 130 -5.40 28.33 46.67
CA GLN A 130 -5.44 28.02 45.26
C GLN A 130 -4.33 28.68 44.42
N MET A 131 -3.80 27.92 43.45
CA MET A 131 -3.50 28.44 42.11
C MET A 131 -3.88 27.37 41.09
N THR A 132 -5.11 27.45 40.61
CA THR A 132 -5.54 26.86 39.35
C THR A 132 -5.00 27.74 38.21
N PRO A 133 -4.15 27.24 37.29
CA PRO A 133 -4.11 27.83 35.97
C PRO A 133 -5.44 27.44 35.29
N SER A 134 -6.35 28.40 35.22
CA SER A 134 -7.47 28.37 34.29
C SER A 134 -6.90 28.20 32.88
N VAL A 135 -7.00 27.00 32.32
CA VAL A 135 -6.95 26.85 30.87
C VAL A 135 -8.33 27.29 30.37
N PRO A 136 -8.42 28.35 29.56
CA PRO A 136 -9.68 28.76 28.98
C PRO A 136 -10.18 27.61 28.10
N HIS A 137 -11.36 27.06 28.43
CA HIS A 137 -12.22 26.41 27.44
C HIS A 137 -12.57 27.49 26.41
N ALA A 138 -11.73 27.61 25.38
CA ALA A 138 -12.11 28.28 24.15
C ALA A 138 -13.29 27.50 23.56
N PRO A 139 -14.35 28.18 23.09
CA PRO A 139 -15.47 27.52 22.45
C PRO A 139 -14.95 26.72 21.26
N MET A 140 -15.56 25.56 21.01
CA MET A 140 -15.46 24.81 19.75
C MET A 140 -15.70 25.76 18.58
N GLU A 141 -14.65 26.42 18.11
CA GLU A 141 -14.64 27.06 16.81
C GLU A 141 -14.81 25.94 15.81
N ALA A 142 -15.84 26.04 14.98
CA ALA A 142 -15.95 25.26 13.77
C ALA A 142 -14.61 25.40 13.06
N ALA A 143 -13.79 24.34 13.12
CA ALA A 143 -12.45 24.33 12.56
C ALA A 143 -12.57 24.82 11.13
N ALA A 144 -12.13 26.05 10.90
CA ALA A 144 -12.22 26.68 9.60
C ALA A 144 -11.40 25.83 8.66
N TRP A 145 -12.08 25.12 7.77
CA TRP A 145 -11.45 24.13 6.91
C TRP A 145 -10.34 24.81 6.09
N THR A 146 -9.09 24.37 6.25
CA THR A 146 -7.94 24.99 5.57
C THR A 146 -7.55 24.21 4.30
N PRO A 147 -6.95 24.85 3.29
CA PRO A 147 -6.47 24.17 2.07
C PRO A 147 -5.42 23.07 2.35
N SER A 148 -4.66 23.21 3.43
CA SER A 148 -3.71 22.16 3.86
C SER A 148 -4.44 20.90 4.31
N MET A 149 -5.61 21.02 4.93
CA MET A 149 -6.45 19.88 5.32
C MET A 149 -7.07 19.19 4.10
N ASP A 150 -7.36 19.93 3.02
CA ASP A 150 -7.76 19.31 1.73
C ASP A 150 -6.65 18.45 1.15
N SER A 151 -5.40 18.89 1.26
CA SER A 151 -4.23 18.14 0.75
C SER A 151 -4.04 16.84 1.54
N VAL A 152 -4.22 16.88 2.86
CA VAL A 152 -4.20 15.68 3.71
C VAL A 152 -5.35 14.75 3.36
N LEU A 153 -6.56 15.27 3.12
CA LEU A 153 -7.69 14.47 2.67
C LEU A 153 -7.44 13.78 1.33
N LEU A 154 -6.95 14.52 0.33
CA LEU A 154 -6.64 13.99 -1.00
C LEU A 154 -5.59 12.87 -0.92
N TRP A 155 -4.52 13.11 -0.16
CA TRP A 155 -3.48 12.11 0.04
C TRP A 155 -3.98 10.88 0.80
N SER A 156 -4.79 11.10 1.85
CA SER A 156 -5.39 10.00 2.63
C SER A 156 -6.35 9.15 1.81
N TRP A 157 -7.05 9.79 0.87
CA TRP A 157 -7.95 9.14 -0.08
C TRP A 157 -7.18 8.29 -1.11
N GLU A 158 -6.08 8.81 -1.66
CA GLU A 158 -5.20 8.05 -2.57
C GLU A 158 -4.51 6.88 -1.87
N SER A 159 -4.14 7.06 -0.60
CA SER A 159 -3.44 6.06 0.21
C SER A 159 -4.38 5.04 0.88
N GLY A 160 -5.70 5.23 0.79
CA GLY A 160 -6.71 4.33 1.38
C GLY A 160 -6.76 4.35 2.92
N VAL A 161 -6.38 5.46 3.55
CA VAL A 161 -6.37 5.62 5.02
C VAL A 161 -7.80 5.82 5.53
N ASP A 162 -8.11 5.23 6.69
CA ASP A 162 -9.44 5.38 7.30
C ASP A 162 -9.72 6.84 7.70
N LEU A 163 -10.89 7.34 7.28
CA LEU A 163 -11.36 8.70 7.54
C LEU A 163 -11.53 8.98 9.04
N GLN A 164 -11.79 7.94 9.84
CA GLN A 164 -11.86 8.05 11.30
C GLN A 164 -10.50 8.44 11.90
N THR A 165 -9.44 7.82 11.42
CA THR A 165 -8.05 8.13 11.82
C THR A 165 -7.67 9.53 11.39
N VAL A 166 -7.99 9.93 10.15
CA VAL A 166 -7.71 11.29 9.66
C VAL A 166 -8.46 12.34 10.49
N ALA A 167 -9.71 12.06 10.87
CA ALA A 167 -10.50 12.94 11.72
C ALA A 167 -9.89 13.11 13.12
N SER A 168 -9.41 12.02 13.74
CA SER A 168 -8.73 12.10 15.04
C SER A 168 -7.41 12.86 14.98
N GLU A 169 -6.61 12.66 13.93
CA GLU A 169 -5.31 13.32 13.76
C GLU A 169 -5.46 14.82 13.47
N LEU A 170 -6.48 15.21 12.70
CA LEU A 170 -6.76 16.62 12.42
C LEU A 170 -7.53 17.31 13.55
N GLY A 171 -7.99 16.57 14.57
CA GLY A 171 -8.83 17.10 15.63
C GLY A 171 -10.20 17.59 15.14
N VAL A 172 -10.68 17.07 14.00
CA VAL A 172 -11.92 17.51 13.36
C VAL A 172 -12.99 16.44 13.52
N SER A 173 -14.25 16.86 13.63
CA SER A 173 -15.36 15.90 13.65
C SER A 173 -15.44 15.13 12.33
N VAL A 174 -15.66 13.82 12.41
CA VAL A 174 -15.89 12.93 11.26
C VAL A 174 -17.00 13.46 10.36
N ARG A 175 -18.04 14.06 10.95
CA ARG A 175 -19.14 14.68 10.21
C ARG A 175 -18.67 15.87 9.36
N ALA A 176 -17.82 16.75 9.89
CA ALA A 176 -17.27 17.86 9.12
C ALA A 176 -16.32 17.37 8.02
N LEU A 177 -15.56 16.32 8.31
CA LEU A 177 -14.69 15.63 7.36
C LEU A 177 -15.49 15.07 6.17
N LEU A 178 -16.59 14.36 6.44
CA LEU A 178 -17.49 13.81 5.41
C LEU A 178 -18.14 14.90 4.55
N ILE A 179 -18.55 16.03 5.16
CA ILE A 179 -19.11 17.16 4.40
C ILE A 179 -18.05 17.72 3.43
N ARG A 180 -16.78 17.80 3.83
CA ARG A 180 -15.71 18.25 2.93
C ARG A 180 -15.40 17.22 1.85
N VAL A 181 -15.32 15.94 2.19
CA VAL A 181 -15.13 14.85 1.23
C VAL A 181 -16.21 14.91 0.15
N GLN A 182 -17.47 15.14 0.52
CA GLN A 182 -18.53 15.33 -0.46
C GLN A 182 -18.29 16.53 -1.37
N ALA A 183 -17.91 17.69 -0.82
CA ALA A 183 -17.60 18.89 -1.61
C ALA A 183 -16.43 18.65 -2.59
N LEU A 184 -15.37 17.98 -2.15
CA LEU A 184 -14.22 17.63 -3.01
C LEU A 184 -14.58 16.60 -4.08
N ALA A 185 -15.53 15.70 -3.81
CA ALA A 185 -16.07 14.78 -4.80
C ALA A 185 -16.94 15.50 -5.84
N ASP A 186 -17.77 16.46 -5.41
CA ASP A 186 -18.58 17.30 -6.29
C ASP A 186 -17.71 18.20 -7.18
N ASP A 187 -16.56 18.67 -6.67
CA ASP A 187 -15.54 19.40 -7.41
C ASP A 187 -14.69 18.49 -8.35
N GLY A 188 -14.91 17.17 -8.33
CA GLY A 188 -14.21 16.20 -9.17
C GLY A 188 -12.76 15.93 -8.74
N MET A 189 -12.36 16.36 -7.54
CA MET A 189 -11.01 16.17 -7.00
C MET A 189 -10.82 14.79 -6.36
N LEU A 190 -11.89 14.22 -5.80
CA LEU A 190 -11.92 12.85 -5.29
C LEU A 190 -12.56 11.93 -6.33
N THR A 191 -11.88 11.71 -7.45
CA THR A 191 -12.31 10.66 -8.37
C THR A 191 -12.07 9.32 -7.71
N LEU A 192 -13.16 8.63 -7.33
CA LEU A 192 -13.11 7.20 -7.12
C LEU A 192 -12.53 6.61 -8.42
N ALA A 193 -11.33 6.02 -8.35
CA ALA A 193 -10.86 5.11 -9.38
C ALA A 193 -11.83 3.92 -9.38
N THR A 194 -12.98 4.13 -10.01
CA THR A 194 -13.97 3.10 -10.25
C THR A 194 -13.29 2.09 -11.17
N PRO A 195 -13.14 0.81 -10.78
CA PRO A 195 -13.03 -0.23 -11.79
C PRO A 195 -14.39 -0.28 -12.49
N VAL A 196 -14.59 0.58 -13.50
CA VAL A 196 -15.74 0.49 -14.40
C VAL A 196 -15.62 -0.83 -15.14
N THR A 197 -16.40 -1.80 -14.66
CA THR A 197 -16.95 -2.89 -15.45
C THR A 197 -17.74 -2.30 -16.61
N GLU A 198 -17.06 -1.95 -17.71
CA GLU A 198 -17.73 -1.60 -18.96
C GLU A 198 -18.07 -2.87 -19.74
N VAL A 199 -19.00 -3.66 -19.20
CA VAL A 199 -19.80 -4.58 -20.01
C VAL A 199 -21.05 -3.82 -20.47
N GLY A 200 -20.95 -3.26 -21.67
CA GLY A 200 -21.89 -3.64 -22.71
C GLY A 200 -22.97 -2.62 -23.12
N ARG A 201 -23.11 -2.59 -24.45
CA ARG A 201 -24.17 -1.99 -25.31
C ARG A 201 -23.82 -0.55 -25.64
N ASN A 202 -23.75 -0.12 -26.90
CA ASN A 202 -24.67 -0.41 -28.02
C ASN A 202 -24.19 0.35 -29.28
N GLY A 203 -24.07 -0.32 -30.43
CA GLY A 203 -23.67 0.34 -31.68
C GLY A 203 -23.72 -0.51 -32.94
N ARG A 204 -24.92 -0.95 -33.30
CA ARG A 204 -25.33 -1.64 -34.54
C ARG A 204 -24.52 -1.25 -35.80
N HIS A 205 -23.95 -2.23 -36.51
CA HIS A 205 -24.07 -2.26 -37.97
C HIS A 205 -24.43 -3.65 -38.47
N ARG A 206 -25.55 -3.65 -39.20
CA ARG A 206 -26.24 -4.79 -39.79
C ARG A 206 -25.36 -5.55 -40.77
N ARG A 207 -25.62 -6.85 -40.82
CA ARG A 207 -25.42 -7.77 -41.94
C ARG A 207 -25.59 -7.09 -43.30
N GLN A 208 -24.58 -7.19 -44.16
CA GLN A 208 -24.79 -7.43 -45.58
C GLN A 208 -24.12 -8.76 -45.91
N HIS A 209 -24.98 -9.74 -46.12
CA HIS A 209 -24.72 -10.91 -46.94
C HIS A 209 -24.96 -10.40 -48.37
N ASP A 210 -23.97 -10.50 -49.25
CA ASP A 210 -24.27 -10.82 -50.64
C ASP A 210 -23.18 -11.71 -51.21
N GLU A 211 -23.63 -12.86 -51.66
CA GLU A 211 -22.85 -13.88 -52.33
C GLU A 211 -22.53 -13.38 -53.73
N THR A 212 -21.24 -13.21 -54.04
CA THR A 212 -20.80 -13.25 -55.44
C THR A 212 -19.57 -14.11 -55.56
N SER A 213 -19.83 -15.32 -56.02
CA SER A 213 -19.04 -16.02 -57.02
C SER A 213 -17.64 -16.46 -56.63
N ALA A 214 -17.62 -17.76 -56.36
CA ALA A 214 -16.48 -18.63 -56.42
C ALA A 214 -15.67 -18.54 -57.73
N VAL A 215 -14.55 -19.25 -57.63
CA VAL A 215 -13.78 -19.95 -58.66
C VAL A 215 -12.62 -19.17 -59.32
N LEU A 216 -11.43 -19.73 -59.08
CA LEU A 216 -10.38 -20.07 -60.06
C LEU A 216 -8.98 -19.46 -59.85
N PHE A 217 -8.02 -20.38 -59.63
CA PHE A 217 -6.57 -20.34 -59.87
C PHE A 217 -5.71 -19.40 -59.01
N GLY A 218 -4.67 -19.84 -58.30
CA GLY A 218 -4.02 -21.15 -58.17
C GLY A 218 -2.60 -20.97 -57.58
N PRO A 219 -1.95 -22.01 -57.05
CA PRO A 219 -0.49 -22.04 -56.90
C PRO A 219 0.14 -23.10 -57.80
N ALA A 220 1.41 -22.86 -58.20
CA ALA A 220 2.46 -23.83 -58.58
C ALA A 220 3.16 -23.63 -59.95
N THR A 221 4.47 -23.36 -59.86
CA THR A 221 5.59 -24.06 -60.54
C THR A 221 5.92 -23.81 -62.03
N VAL A 222 7.20 -23.40 -62.23
CA VAL A 222 8.12 -23.32 -63.40
C VAL A 222 8.16 -24.61 -64.26
N PRO A 223 8.93 -24.78 -65.39
CA PRO A 223 9.75 -23.86 -66.22
C PRO A 223 9.68 -24.08 -67.77
N GLY A 224 10.41 -23.26 -68.56
CA GLY A 224 11.13 -23.79 -69.74
C GLY A 224 11.05 -23.04 -71.09
N TYR A 225 12.24 -22.71 -71.59
CA TYR A 225 12.71 -22.70 -72.99
C TYR A 225 12.54 -21.48 -73.93
N MET A 226 13.72 -20.91 -74.22
CA MET A 226 14.34 -20.54 -75.51
C MET A 226 13.69 -19.56 -76.48
N GLN A 227 14.46 -18.53 -76.82
CA GLN A 227 14.49 -17.93 -78.15
C GLN A 227 15.89 -18.05 -78.75
N TYR A 228 15.91 -18.40 -80.04
CA TYR A 228 17.01 -18.27 -80.99
C TYR A 228 17.21 -16.80 -81.39
#